data_AF-A0A3D1VK57-F1
#
_entry.id   AF-A0A3D1VK57-F1
#
_cell.length_a   1.000
_cell.length_b   1.000
_cell.length_c   1.000
_cell.angle_alpha   90.00
_cell.angle_beta   90.00
_cell.angle_gamma   90.00
#
_symmetry.space_group_name_H-M   'P 1'
#
loop_
_entity.id
_entity.type
_entity.pdbx_description
1 polymer ?
#
loop_
_entity_poly.entity_id
_entity_poly.type
_entity_poly.pdbx_seq_one_letter_code
_entity_poly.pdbx_strand_id
1 'polypeptide(L)'
;MEKNIFLPTTNMEMNEVGWNKPDFVYVTGDAYIDHPSFGVAIISRVLESNGYTVGVLSQPDWKSAEPFKEFGRPRLGFLVSSGNVDSMVNHYTAAKKKRRDDQYSPGGKAGRRPDRALIVYCNRIREAYGDVPIIIGGLEASLRRFAHYDYWDNAVRRSILVDSRADILSYGMGEKSLVRVAELLDRGVPVKKIRDVRGTAVLTEREYTVKNAVFVGEYDQIKTDKKAYARAFKLQYENIDAISGKTLLEGYDHKQLVQNPPMPILEREELDKIYALPYARTYHPSYEAQGGVPA
;
A
#
# COMPACT_ATOMS: atom_id res chain seq x y z
N MET A 1 10.21 17.79 -28.35
CA MET A 1 9.20 16.92 -27.73
C MET A 1 9.01 17.42 -26.32
N GLU A 2 7.82 17.93 -25.99
CA GLU A 2 7.51 18.27 -24.60
C GLU A 2 7.70 17.00 -23.76
N LYS A 3 8.45 17.12 -22.66
CA LYS A 3 8.70 15.99 -21.76
C LYS A 3 7.36 15.58 -21.17
N ASN A 4 6.91 14.36 -21.44
CA ASN A 4 5.67 13.85 -20.86
C ASN A 4 5.80 13.96 -19.33
N ILE A 5 4.93 14.78 -18.73
CA ILE A 5 5.00 15.06 -17.29
C ILE A 5 4.61 13.81 -16.50
N PHE A 6 3.75 12.95 -17.02
CA PHE A 6 3.25 11.77 -16.33
C PHE A 6 4.31 10.69 -16.15
N LEU A 7 4.18 9.93 -15.05
CA LEU A 7 4.91 8.68 -14.89
C LEU A 7 4.34 7.62 -15.85
N PRO A 8 5.16 6.71 -16.38
CA PRO A 8 4.70 5.66 -17.28
C PRO A 8 3.59 4.79 -16.69
N THR A 9 2.54 4.59 -17.46
CA THR A 9 1.42 3.67 -17.17
C THR A 9 1.45 2.39 -18.01
N THR A 10 2.30 2.36 -19.03
CA THR A 10 2.51 1.21 -19.93
C THR A 10 3.99 0.96 -20.21
N ASN A 11 4.31 -0.23 -20.71
CA ASN A 11 5.65 -0.56 -21.21
C ASN A 11 6.09 0.38 -22.34
N MET A 12 5.16 0.78 -23.19
CA MET A 12 5.41 1.69 -24.30
C MET A 12 5.90 3.06 -23.80
N GLU A 13 5.16 3.68 -22.89
CA GLU A 13 5.53 4.96 -22.26
C GLU A 13 6.86 4.84 -21.49
N MET A 14 7.11 3.69 -20.84
CA MET A 14 8.37 3.42 -20.14
C MET A 14 9.56 3.42 -21.11
N ASN A 15 9.41 2.81 -22.28
CA ASN A 15 10.44 2.79 -23.32
C ASN A 15 10.67 4.18 -23.93
N GLU A 16 9.61 4.98 -24.10
CA GLU A 16 9.69 6.35 -24.61
C GLU A 16 10.52 7.27 -23.69
N VAL A 17 10.47 7.05 -22.38
CA VAL A 17 11.31 7.77 -21.40
C VAL A 17 12.69 7.12 -21.21
N GLY A 18 13.01 6.08 -21.98
CA GLY A 18 14.32 5.42 -22.01
C GLY A 18 14.61 4.47 -20.85
N TRP A 19 13.58 4.01 -20.13
CA TRP A 19 13.75 3.04 -19.04
C TRP A 19 13.64 1.62 -19.58
N ASN A 20 14.59 0.75 -19.24
CA ASN A 20 14.49 -0.68 -19.56
C ASN A 20 13.59 -1.42 -18.55
N LYS A 21 13.60 -0.98 -17.29
CA LYS A 21 12.76 -1.49 -16.20
C LYS A 21 12.64 -0.43 -15.11
N PRO A 22 11.52 -0.37 -14.39
CA PRO A 22 11.39 0.55 -13.27
C PRO A 22 12.00 -0.03 -12.00
N ASP A 23 12.32 0.84 -11.04
CA ASP A 23 12.70 0.45 -9.69
C ASP A 23 11.50 -0.13 -8.95
N PHE A 24 10.36 0.55 -9.06
CA PHE A 24 9.09 0.09 -8.51
C PHE A 24 8.00 0.06 -9.56
N VAL A 25 7.10 -0.93 -9.43
CA VAL A 25 5.77 -0.86 -10.07
C VAL A 25 4.75 -0.60 -8.98
N TYR A 26 4.02 0.52 -9.09
CA TYR A 26 2.94 0.87 -8.17
C TYR A 26 1.62 0.36 -8.73
N VAL A 27 1.06 -0.68 -8.11
CA VAL A 27 -0.28 -1.21 -8.41
C VAL A 27 -1.33 -0.50 -7.56
N THR A 28 -2.34 0.07 -8.21
CA THR A 28 -3.43 0.79 -7.53
C THR A 28 -4.81 0.34 -8.02
N GLY A 29 -5.78 0.35 -7.10
CA GLY A 29 -7.19 0.12 -7.43
C GLY A 29 -7.90 1.32 -8.06
N ASP A 30 -7.27 2.49 -8.07
CA ASP A 30 -7.79 3.70 -8.73
C ASP A 30 -7.18 3.88 -10.14
N ALA A 31 -7.83 4.69 -10.97
CA ALA A 31 -7.18 5.31 -12.11
C ALA A 31 -5.99 6.17 -11.67
N TYR A 32 -4.99 6.32 -12.55
CA TYR A 32 -3.84 7.16 -12.25
C TYR A 32 -4.18 8.64 -12.41
N ILE A 33 -4.25 9.33 -11.27
CA ILE A 33 -4.33 10.79 -11.19
C ILE A 33 -3.05 11.30 -10.57
N ASP A 34 -2.30 12.09 -11.33
CA ASP A 34 -1.03 12.66 -10.89
C ASP A 34 -1.25 14.02 -10.23
N HIS A 35 -1.94 14.01 -9.09
CA HIS A 35 -2.28 15.20 -8.31
C HIS A 35 -1.92 14.98 -6.83
N PRO A 36 -1.39 15.99 -6.10
CA PRO A 36 -0.96 15.84 -4.70
C PRO A 36 -2.10 15.59 -3.68
N SER A 37 -3.35 15.42 -4.12
CA SER A 37 -4.44 14.90 -3.29
C SER A 37 -4.53 13.37 -3.31
N PHE A 38 -3.75 12.70 -4.17
CA PHE A 38 -3.76 11.26 -4.36
C PHE A 38 -2.49 10.64 -3.79
N GLY A 39 -2.64 9.67 -2.88
CA GLY A 39 -1.51 9.03 -2.22
C GLY A 39 -0.53 8.35 -3.19
N VAL A 40 -1.05 7.73 -4.26
CA VAL A 40 -0.23 7.11 -5.32
C VAL A 40 0.69 8.14 -5.98
N ALA A 41 0.18 9.33 -6.32
CA ALA A 41 0.97 10.40 -6.91
C ALA A 41 2.02 10.94 -5.92
N ILE A 42 1.64 11.19 -4.66
CA ILE A 42 2.58 11.65 -3.62
C ILE A 42 3.76 10.68 -3.51
N ILE A 43 3.47 9.39 -3.26
CA ILE A 43 4.52 8.40 -3.05
C ILE A 43 5.39 8.25 -4.29
N SER A 44 4.79 8.19 -5.47
CA SER A 44 5.55 7.99 -6.72
C SER A 44 6.45 9.18 -7.03
N ARG A 45 5.97 10.42 -6.84
CA ARG A 45 6.78 11.64 -7.01
C ARG A 45 7.85 11.80 -5.94
N VAL A 46 7.56 11.42 -4.70
CA VAL A 46 8.57 11.41 -3.64
C VAL A 46 9.70 10.44 -4.00
N LEU A 47 9.38 9.22 -4.46
CA LEU A 47 10.39 8.27 -4.92
C LEU A 47 11.18 8.79 -6.13
N GLU A 48 10.50 9.37 -7.12
CA GLU A 48 11.14 10.02 -8.28
C GLU A 48 12.11 11.14 -7.88
N SER A 49 11.71 12.00 -6.94
CA SER A 49 12.57 13.08 -6.43
C SER A 49 13.79 12.57 -5.65
N ASN A 50 13.78 11.30 -5.23
CA ASN A 50 14.90 10.62 -4.60
C ASN A 50 15.68 9.71 -5.58
N GLY A 51 15.43 9.84 -6.89
CA GLY A 51 16.19 9.17 -7.94
C GLY A 51 15.67 7.79 -8.33
N TYR A 52 14.50 7.38 -7.85
CA TYR A 52 13.89 6.10 -8.22
C TYR A 52 12.88 6.24 -9.36
N THR A 53 12.82 5.24 -10.23
CA THR A 53 11.84 5.15 -11.32
C THR A 53 10.61 4.35 -10.89
N VAL A 54 9.42 4.87 -11.19
CA VAL A 54 8.14 4.25 -10.81
C VAL A 54 7.23 4.14 -12.03
N GLY A 55 6.82 2.91 -12.37
CA GLY A 55 5.73 2.65 -13.31
C GLY A 55 4.41 2.49 -12.56
N VAL A 56 3.32 3.09 -13.04
CA VAL A 56 2.01 3.04 -12.38
C VAL A 56 1.09 2.06 -13.10
N LEU A 57 0.76 0.95 -12.45
CA LEU A 57 -0.20 -0.03 -12.95
C LEU A 57 -1.58 0.22 -12.31
N SER A 58 -2.40 1.02 -12.97
CA SER A 58 -3.74 1.37 -12.51
C SER A 58 -4.79 0.34 -12.93
N GLN A 59 -5.59 -0.14 -11.98
CA GLN A 59 -6.74 -1.02 -12.22
C GLN A 59 -6.45 -2.22 -13.15
N PRO A 60 -5.36 -2.98 -12.93
CA PRO A 60 -5.10 -4.16 -13.75
C PRO A 60 -6.23 -5.19 -13.60
N ASP A 61 -6.56 -5.88 -14.70
CA ASP A 61 -7.51 -7.00 -14.63
C ASP A 61 -6.92 -8.12 -13.76
N TRP A 62 -7.59 -8.40 -12.64
CA TRP A 62 -7.14 -9.34 -11.62
C TRP A 62 -7.57 -10.78 -11.86
N LYS A 63 -8.28 -11.05 -12.95
CA LYS A 63 -8.70 -12.41 -13.32
C LYS A 63 -7.53 -13.29 -13.75
N SER A 64 -6.38 -12.71 -14.08
CA SER A 64 -5.13 -13.41 -14.38
C SER A 64 -3.92 -12.63 -13.88
N ALA A 65 -2.75 -13.27 -13.86
CA ALA A 65 -1.49 -12.61 -13.52
C ALA A 65 -0.86 -11.85 -14.71
N GLU A 66 -1.35 -12.02 -15.94
CA GLU A 66 -0.73 -11.40 -17.13
C GLU A 66 -0.69 -9.86 -17.09
N PRO A 67 -1.76 -9.14 -16.70
CA PRO A 67 -1.71 -7.68 -16.61
C PRO A 67 -0.68 -7.14 -15.62
N PHE A 68 -0.29 -7.95 -14.63
CA PHE A 68 0.74 -7.59 -13.65
C PHE A 68 2.14 -7.67 -14.24
N LYS A 69 2.29 -8.17 -15.47
CA LYS A 69 3.56 -8.29 -16.18
C LYS A 69 3.87 -7.13 -17.13
N GLU A 70 3.00 -6.12 -17.23
CA GLU A 70 3.13 -4.95 -18.11
C GLU A 70 4.56 -4.34 -18.10
N PHE A 71 5.12 -4.14 -16.91
CA PHE A 71 6.46 -3.55 -16.72
C PHE A 71 7.57 -4.58 -16.50
N GLY A 72 7.27 -5.88 -16.56
CA GLY A 72 8.20 -6.93 -16.17
C GLY A 72 8.48 -6.96 -14.66
N ARG A 73 9.55 -7.67 -14.26
CA ARG A 73 9.98 -7.71 -12.86
C ARG A 73 10.69 -6.40 -12.48
N PRO A 74 10.17 -5.60 -11.55
CA PRO A 74 10.83 -4.38 -11.08
C PRO A 74 12.15 -4.68 -10.38
N ARG A 75 13.06 -3.70 -10.36
CA ARG A 75 14.37 -3.87 -9.73
C ARG A 75 14.29 -3.99 -8.21
N LEU A 76 13.46 -3.17 -7.56
CA LEU A 76 13.34 -3.12 -6.10
C LEU A 76 12.07 -3.80 -5.59
N GLY A 77 10.93 -3.64 -6.26
CA GLY A 77 9.71 -4.36 -5.87
C GLY A 77 8.41 -3.75 -6.38
N PHE A 78 7.30 -4.26 -5.86
CA PHE A 78 5.97 -3.73 -6.10
C PHE A 78 5.49 -2.91 -4.90
N LEU A 79 4.85 -1.78 -5.20
CA LEU A 79 4.05 -1.02 -4.25
C LEU A 79 2.59 -1.33 -4.53
N VAL A 80 1.76 -1.55 -3.51
CA VAL A 80 0.36 -1.95 -3.73
C VAL A 80 -0.57 -1.20 -2.77
N SER A 81 -1.62 -0.59 -3.32
CA SER A 81 -2.72 -0.02 -2.52
C SER A 81 -4.07 -0.26 -3.19
N SER A 82 -5.15 -0.20 -2.42
CA SER A 82 -6.52 -0.31 -2.94
C SER A 82 -7.01 0.95 -3.66
N GLY A 83 -6.20 2.03 -3.67
CA GLY A 83 -6.61 3.38 -4.04
C GLY A 83 -6.83 4.28 -2.82
N ASN A 84 -7.53 5.39 -3.03
CA ASN A 84 -7.89 6.39 -2.02
C ASN A 84 -8.94 5.88 -1.03
N VAL A 85 -9.75 4.91 -1.43
CA VAL A 85 -10.82 4.32 -0.62
C VAL A 85 -10.60 2.80 -0.51
N ASP A 86 -11.09 2.22 0.58
CA ASP A 86 -11.19 0.78 0.72
C ASP A 86 -12.04 0.17 -0.40
N SER A 87 -11.56 -0.94 -0.97
CA SER A 87 -12.20 -1.61 -2.12
C SER A 87 -13.64 -2.04 -1.83
N MET A 88 -13.95 -2.47 -0.61
CA MET A 88 -15.30 -2.88 -0.23
C MET A 88 -16.23 -1.67 -0.10
N VAL A 89 -15.76 -0.56 0.50
CA VAL A 89 -16.54 0.70 0.60
C VAL A 89 -16.79 1.31 -0.79
N ASN A 90 -15.86 1.13 -1.72
CA ASN A 90 -16.02 1.56 -3.10
C ASN A 90 -17.09 0.73 -3.84
N HIS A 91 -17.15 -0.59 -3.60
CA HIS A 91 -18.12 -1.46 -4.25
C HIS A 91 -19.49 -1.52 -3.57
N TYR A 92 -19.57 -1.23 -2.28
CA TYR A 92 -20.79 -1.42 -1.49
C TYR A 92 -21.14 -0.20 -0.65
N THR A 93 -22.44 0.00 -0.45
CA THR A 93 -22.93 0.93 0.58
C THR A 93 -22.81 0.31 1.96
N ALA A 94 -22.94 1.12 3.02
CA ALA A 94 -22.98 0.63 4.40
C ALA A 94 -24.08 -0.41 4.65
N ALA A 95 -25.15 -0.40 3.84
CA ALA A 95 -26.23 -1.40 3.85
C ALA A 95 -25.92 -2.65 2.99
N LYS A 96 -24.65 -2.87 2.62
CA LYS A 96 -24.17 -3.97 1.76
C LYS A 96 -24.82 -4.03 0.37
N LYS A 97 -25.33 -2.90 -0.15
CA LYS A 97 -25.85 -2.82 -1.54
C LYS A 97 -24.72 -2.48 -2.51
N LYS A 98 -24.65 -3.18 -3.62
CA LYS A 98 -23.64 -2.93 -4.66
C LYS A 98 -23.84 -1.56 -5.32
N ARG A 99 -22.78 -0.76 -5.40
CA ARG A 99 -22.72 0.51 -6.13
C ARG A 99 -22.59 0.25 -7.62
N ARG A 100 -23.11 1.17 -8.43
CA ARG A 100 -23.10 1.08 -9.91
C ARG A 100 -22.02 1.96 -10.54
N ASP A 101 -21.46 2.85 -9.74
CA ASP A 101 -20.49 3.87 -10.07
C ASP A 101 -19.24 3.74 -9.20
N ASP A 102 -18.10 4.14 -9.77
CA ASP A 102 -16.82 4.29 -9.06
C ASP A 102 -16.17 5.60 -9.48
N GLN A 103 -16.13 6.57 -8.55
CA GLN A 103 -15.61 7.92 -8.80
C GLN A 103 -14.12 7.95 -9.15
N TYR A 104 -13.37 6.90 -8.82
CA TYR A 104 -11.94 6.81 -9.10
C TYR A 104 -11.64 5.93 -10.31
N SER A 105 -12.67 5.60 -11.11
CA SER A 105 -12.53 4.84 -12.36
C SER A 105 -12.82 5.72 -13.57
N PRO A 106 -12.22 5.44 -14.74
CA PRO A 106 -12.50 6.17 -15.97
C PRO A 106 -13.99 6.14 -16.33
N GLY A 107 -14.58 7.31 -16.54
CA GLY A 107 -15.99 7.49 -16.84
C GLY A 107 -16.95 7.09 -15.71
N GLY A 108 -16.46 7.01 -14.47
CA GLY A 108 -17.28 6.61 -13.32
C GLY A 108 -17.68 5.12 -13.32
N LYS A 109 -17.04 4.29 -14.14
CA LYS A 109 -17.45 2.90 -14.36
C LYS A 109 -17.05 1.98 -13.19
N ALA A 110 -18.04 1.38 -12.53
CA ALA A 110 -17.78 0.36 -11.51
C ALA A 110 -17.18 -0.94 -12.08
N GLY A 111 -16.63 -1.77 -11.20
CA GLY A 111 -16.13 -3.11 -11.54
C GLY A 111 -14.75 -3.13 -12.19
N ARG A 112 -13.95 -2.07 -11.99
CA ARG A 112 -12.55 -1.97 -12.44
C ARG A 112 -11.51 -2.38 -11.39
N ARG A 113 -11.94 -2.71 -10.17
CA ARG A 113 -11.10 -3.28 -9.12
C ARG A 113 -11.78 -4.52 -8.50
N PRO A 114 -11.05 -5.42 -7.83
CA PRO A 114 -11.63 -6.51 -7.05
C PRO A 114 -12.13 -6.06 -5.67
N ASP A 115 -13.00 -6.87 -5.06
CA ASP A 115 -13.18 -6.86 -3.61
C ASP A 115 -11.87 -7.24 -2.92
N ARG A 116 -11.54 -6.57 -1.80
CA ARG A 116 -10.28 -6.77 -1.07
C ARG A 116 -9.07 -6.63 -1.99
N ALA A 117 -9.08 -5.57 -2.79
CA ALA A 117 -8.20 -5.37 -3.93
C ALA A 117 -6.72 -5.61 -3.60
N LEU A 118 -6.29 -5.13 -2.43
CA LEU A 118 -4.91 -5.26 -1.97
C LEU A 118 -4.47 -6.73 -1.85
N ILE A 119 -5.30 -7.60 -1.26
CA ILE A 119 -5.00 -9.05 -1.14
C ILE A 119 -4.94 -9.69 -2.53
N VAL A 120 -5.92 -9.38 -3.38
CA VAL A 120 -6.01 -9.95 -4.73
C VAL A 120 -4.80 -9.54 -5.58
N TYR A 121 -4.43 -8.26 -5.58
CA TYR A 121 -3.28 -7.74 -6.31
C TYR A 121 -1.97 -8.35 -5.83
N CYS A 122 -1.76 -8.46 -4.52
CA CYS A 122 -0.58 -9.14 -3.98
C CYS A 122 -0.50 -10.60 -4.46
N ASN A 123 -1.61 -11.33 -4.46
CA ASN A 123 -1.65 -12.71 -4.93
C ASN A 123 -1.33 -12.82 -6.43
N ARG A 124 -1.82 -11.90 -7.27
CA ARG A 124 -1.47 -11.85 -8.69
C ARG A 124 0.00 -11.54 -8.94
N ILE A 125 0.59 -10.66 -8.15
CA ILE A 125 2.03 -10.37 -8.21
C ILE A 125 2.85 -11.59 -7.77
N ARG A 126 2.43 -12.29 -6.71
CA ARG A 126 3.07 -13.55 -6.26
C ARG A 126 2.98 -14.63 -7.34
N GLU A 127 1.86 -14.74 -8.03
CA GLU A 127 1.68 -15.66 -9.16
C GLU A 127 2.62 -15.33 -10.33
N ALA A 128 2.80 -14.04 -10.65
CA ALA A 128 3.69 -13.61 -11.74
C ALA A 128 5.19 -13.70 -11.40
N TYR A 129 5.57 -13.41 -10.16
CA TYR A 129 6.97 -13.10 -9.80
C TYR A 129 7.47 -13.76 -8.52
N GLY A 130 6.69 -14.62 -7.88
CA GLY A 130 7.11 -15.38 -6.70
C GLY A 130 7.57 -14.49 -5.54
N ASP A 131 8.88 -14.46 -5.32
CA ASP A 131 9.54 -13.84 -4.17
C ASP A 131 9.87 -12.35 -4.32
N VAL A 132 9.40 -11.68 -5.38
CA VAL A 132 9.63 -10.24 -5.58
C VAL A 132 9.17 -9.44 -4.34
N PRO A 133 9.92 -8.44 -3.86
CA PRO A 133 9.45 -7.63 -2.73
C PRO A 133 8.09 -6.99 -3.01
N ILE A 134 7.15 -7.13 -2.07
CA ILE A 134 5.85 -6.46 -2.12
C ILE A 134 5.68 -5.60 -0.87
N ILE A 135 5.48 -4.30 -1.08
CA ILE A 135 5.20 -3.34 -0.03
C ILE A 135 3.77 -2.84 -0.21
N ILE A 136 2.94 -3.02 0.81
CA ILE A 136 1.54 -2.60 0.80
C ILE A 136 1.35 -1.32 1.60
N GLY A 137 0.40 -0.49 1.19
CA GLY A 137 0.09 0.77 1.87
C GLY A 137 -1.31 1.29 1.57
N GLY A 138 -1.55 2.53 1.96
CA GLY A 138 -2.86 3.19 1.81
C GLY A 138 -3.83 2.85 2.94
N LEU A 139 -5.08 3.29 2.77
CA LEU A 139 -6.12 3.21 3.79
C LEU A 139 -6.46 1.76 4.15
N GLU A 140 -6.68 0.91 3.15
CA GLU A 140 -7.05 -0.50 3.35
C GLU A 140 -5.96 -1.28 4.11
N ALA A 141 -4.67 -1.04 3.80
CA ALA A 141 -3.56 -1.64 4.55
C ALA A 141 -3.48 -1.09 5.97
N SER A 142 -3.47 0.24 6.11
CA SER A 142 -3.24 0.92 7.38
C SER A 142 -4.31 0.56 8.41
N LEU A 143 -5.58 0.48 8.03
CA LEU A 143 -6.66 0.16 8.97
C LEU A 143 -6.70 -1.32 9.36
N ARG A 144 -6.00 -2.20 8.63
CA ARG A 144 -6.03 -3.67 8.80
C ARG A 144 -4.67 -4.25 9.20
N ARG A 145 -3.81 -3.43 9.83
CA ARG A 145 -2.48 -3.82 10.29
C ARG A 145 -2.51 -4.99 11.26
N PHE A 146 -3.44 -4.96 12.19
CA PHE A 146 -3.63 -5.97 13.23
C PHE A 146 -4.87 -6.82 12.95
N ALA A 147 -5.15 -7.76 13.85
CA ALA A 147 -6.45 -8.36 13.95
C ALA A 147 -7.53 -7.26 14.05
N HIS A 148 -8.52 -7.32 13.17
CA HIS A 148 -9.51 -6.27 13.01
C HIS A 148 -10.90 -6.87 12.77
N TYR A 149 -11.92 -6.19 13.30
CA TYR A 149 -13.29 -6.53 12.97
C TYR A 149 -13.62 -6.13 11.53
N ASP A 150 -14.01 -7.11 10.72
CA ASP A 150 -14.46 -6.93 9.35
C ASP A 150 -15.99 -6.96 9.31
N TYR A 151 -16.58 -5.81 9.00
CA TYR A 151 -18.04 -5.65 8.93
C TYR A 151 -18.69 -6.50 7.82
N TRP A 152 -17.95 -6.74 6.73
CA TRP A 152 -18.47 -7.45 5.56
C TRP A 152 -18.71 -8.93 5.89
N ASP A 153 -17.70 -9.57 6.49
CA ASP A 153 -17.76 -10.97 6.92
C ASP A 153 -18.37 -11.14 8.32
N ASN A 154 -18.58 -10.04 9.06
CA ASN A 154 -19.01 -10.05 10.46
C ASN A 154 -18.10 -10.92 11.34
N ALA A 155 -16.78 -10.78 11.19
CA ALA A 155 -15.79 -11.59 11.86
C ALA A 155 -14.53 -10.80 12.19
N VAL A 156 -13.78 -11.25 13.19
CA VAL A 156 -12.43 -10.71 13.44
C VAL A 156 -11.44 -11.41 12.51
N ARG A 157 -10.98 -10.67 11.51
CA ARG A 157 -9.97 -11.13 10.57
C ARG A 157 -8.58 -10.89 11.15
N ARG A 158 -7.63 -11.68 10.67
CA ARG A 158 -6.20 -11.51 10.93
C ARG A 158 -5.64 -10.30 10.19
N SER A 159 -4.42 -9.89 10.53
CA SER A 159 -3.68 -8.84 9.83
C SER A 159 -3.69 -9.05 8.31
N ILE A 160 -3.86 -7.96 7.58
CA ILE A 160 -3.80 -7.98 6.11
C ILE A 160 -2.43 -8.43 5.59
N LEU A 161 -1.34 -8.29 6.36
CA LEU A 161 -0.03 -8.84 5.99
C LEU A 161 -0.04 -10.37 5.92
N VAL A 162 -0.79 -11.02 6.80
CA VAL A 162 -0.93 -12.48 6.80
C VAL A 162 -1.71 -12.93 5.57
N ASP A 163 -2.82 -12.27 5.28
CA ASP A 163 -3.71 -12.65 4.17
C ASP A 163 -3.11 -12.29 2.78
N SER A 164 -2.42 -11.15 2.65
CA SER A 164 -1.84 -10.68 1.38
C SER A 164 -0.48 -11.29 1.05
N ARG A 165 0.24 -11.82 2.05
CA ARG A 165 1.63 -12.30 1.91
C ARG A 165 2.58 -11.22 1.38
N ALA A 166 2.26 -9.95 1.61
CA ALA A 166 3.21 -8.85 1.39
C ALA A 166 4.35 -8.90 2.42
N ASP A 167 5.49 -8.33 2.07
CA ASP A 167 6.69 -8.38 2.92
C ASP A 167 6.69 -7.24 3.96
N ILE A 168 6.25 -6.05 3.55
CA ILE A 168 6.21 -4.85 4.39
C ILE A 168 4.87 -4.15 4.21
N LEU A 169 4.30 -3.68 5.31
CA LEU A 169 3.16 -2.76 5.31
C LEU A 169 3.63 -1.39 5.76
N SER A 170 3.49 -0.37 4.92
CA SER A 170 3.72 1.04 5.29
C SER A 170 2.41 1.69 5.71
N TYR A 171 2.41 2.40 6.85
CA TYR A 171 1.21 3.00 7.43
C TYR A 171 1.41 4.43 7.89
N GLY A 172 0.31 5.18 7.93
CA GLY A 172 0.35 6.62 8.16
C GLY A 172 0.94 7.34 6.94
N MET A 173 1.71 8.40 7.19
CA MET A 173 2.44 9.13 6.16
C MET A 173 3.61 8.28 5.67
N GLY A 174 3.53 7.83 4.41
CA GLY A 174 4.43 6.85 3.82
C GLY A 174 5.69 7.43 3.16
N GLU A 175 5.80 8.75 3.06
CA GLU A 175 6.81 9.45 2.27
C GLU A 175 8.22 9.15 2.77
N LYS A 176 8.47 9.33 4.07
CA LYS A 176 9.77 9.01 4.69
C LYS A 176 10.02 7.51 4.80
N SER A 177 8.99 6.72 5.15
CA SER A 177 9.15 5.27 5.37
C SER A 177 9.49 4.55 4.07
N LEU A 178 8.81 4.89 2.96
CA LEU A 178 9.06 4.26 1.67
C LEU A 178 10.39 4.68 1.05
N VAL A 179 10.82 5.93 1.22
CA VAL A 179 12.20 6.32 0.82
C VAL A 179 13.22 5.49 1.59
N ARG A 180 13.03 5.31 2.91
CA ARG A 180 13.94 4.49 3.71
C ARG A 180 13.94 3.02 3.32
N VAL A 181 12.78 2.45 3.00
CA VAL A 181 12.66 1.08 2.47
C VAL A 181 13.37 0.97 1.11
N ALA A 182 13.16 1.95 0.22
CA ALA A 182 13.79 1.98 -1.09
C ALA A 182 15.33 2.02 -0.98
N GLU A 183 15.89 2.88 -0.12
CA GLU A 183 17.34 2.94 0.14
C GLU A 183 17.92 1.60 0.59
N LEU A 184 17.21 0.88 1.46
CA LEU A 184 17.66 -0.41 1.99
C LEU A 184 17.61 -1.49 0.90
N LEU A 185 16.53 -1.54 0.12
CA LEU A 185 16.41 -2.46 -1.02
C LEU A 185 17.48 -2.17 -2.09
N ASP A 186 17.74 -0.90 -2.36
CA ASP A 186 18.73 -0.43 -3.33
C ASP A 186 20.16 -0.85 -2.95
N ARG A 187 20.46 -0.85 -1.65
CA ARG A 187 21.71 -1.39 -1.08
C ARG A 187 21.78 -2.93 -1.08
N GLY A 188 20.75 -3.61 -1.58
CA GLY A 188 20.67 -5.07 -1.63
C GLY A 188 20.28 -5.73 -0.31
N VAL A 189 19.73 -4.99 0.66
CA VAL A 189 19.21 -5.59 1.90
C VAL A 189 17.99 -6.45 1.52
N PRO A 190 17.98 -7.77 1.83
CA PRO A 190 16.83 -8.60 1.53
C PRO A 190 15.58 -8.09 2.23
N VAL A 191 14.45 -8.01 1.53
CA VAL A 191 13.21 -7.41 2.06
C VAL A 191 12.80 -7.98 3.44
N LYS A 192 12.98 -9.30 3.65
CA LYS A 192 12.68 -9.99 4.92
C LYS A 192 13.59 -9.61 6.09
N LYS A 193 14.66 -8.86 5.84
CA LYS A 193 15.60 -8.33 6.83
C LYS A 193 15.36 -6.85 7.14
N ILE A 194 14.52 -6.16 6.36
CA ILE A 194 14.07 -4.79 6.65
C ILE A 194 12.95 -4.88 7.70
N ARG A 195 13.28 -4.69 8.97
CA ARG A 195 12.36 -4.96 10.09
C ARG A 195 12.15 -3.82 11.06
N ASP A 196 12.88 -2.72 10.91
CA ASP A 196 13.02 -1.65 11.90
C ASP A 196 12.70 -0.25 11.35
N VAL A 197 12.17 -0.17 10.13
CA VAL A 197 11.76 1.11 9.53
C VAL A 197 10.50 1.61 10.24
N ARG A 198 10.56 2.82 10.80
CA ARG A 198 9.40 3.47 11.44
C ARG A 198 8.26 3.67 10.44
N GLY A 199 7.03 3.61 10.93
CA GLY A 199 5.83 3.65 10.08
C GLY A 199 5.63 2.39 9.23
N THR A 200 6.26 1.27 9.60
CA THR A 200 6.05 -0.01 8.92
C THR A 200 5.64 -1.12 9.87
N ALA A 201 5.00 -2.15 9.33
CA ALA A 201 4.77 -3.42 9.98
C ALA A 201 5.28 -4.57 9.12
N VAL A 202 5.74 -5.64 9.75
CA VAL A 202 6.31 -6.83 9.11
C VAL A 202 5.90 -8.10 9.84
N LEU A 203 5.92 -9.24 9.16
CA LEU A 203 5.81 -10.55 9.79
C LEU A 203 7.20 -11.12 10.08
N THR A 204 7.37 -11.66 11.28
CA THR A 204 8.62 -12.30 11.73
C THR A 204 8.34 -13.62 12.44
N GLU A 205 9.37 -14.41 12.68
CA GLU A 205 9.28 -15.60 13.54
C GLU A 205 9.06 -15.20 15.01
N ARG A 206 8.52 -16.10 15.84
CA ARG A 206 8.16 -15.84 17.24
C ARG A 206 9.34 -15.46 18.13
N GLU A 207 10.55 -15.89 17.78
CA GLU A 207 11.78 -15.66 18.52
C GLU A 207 12.36 -14.25 18.30
N TYR A 208 11.88 -13.53 17.28
CA TYR A 208 12.30 -12.16 17.04
C TYR A 208 11.81 -11.26 18.18
N THR A 209 12.73 -10.73 18.97
CA THR A 209 12.41 -9.88 20.12
C THR A 209 12.81 -8.44 19.84
N VAL A 210 11.95 -7.51 20.28
CA VAL A 210 12.24 -6.07 20.23
C VAL A 210 12.18 -5.53 21.65
N LYS A 211 13.24 -4.83 22.05
CA LYS A 211 13.33 -4.24 23.39
C LYS A 211 12.19 -3.23 23.59
N ASN A 212 11.56 -3.27 24.76
CA ASN A 212 10.46 -2.38 25.16
C ASN A 212 9.20 -2.46 24.27
N ALA A 213 9.04 -3.52 23.48
CA ALA A 213 7.83 -3.72 22.69
C ALA A 213 6.63 -4.07 23.56
N VAL A 214 5.44 -3.69 23.10
CA VAL A 214 4.16 -3.97 23.76
C VAL A 214 3.48 -5.12 23.03
N PHE A 215 3.21 -6.20 23.74
CA PHE A 215 2.45 -7.33 23.20
C PHE A 215 0.95 -7.06 23.29
N VAL A 216 0.27 -7.00 22.14
CA VAL A 216 -1.17 -6.64 22.08
C VAL A 216 -2.09 -7.86 22.24
N GLY A 217 -1.58 -9.07 22.00
CA GLY A 217 -2.30 -10.33 22.23
C GLY A 217 -2.07 -11.39 21.15
N GLU A 218 -2.59 -12.59 21.40
CA GLU A 218 -2.63 -13.69 20.43
C GLU A 218 -3.91 -13.62 19.60
N TYR A 219 -3.80 -13.76 18.27
CA TYR A 219 -4.94 -13.71 17.35
C TYR A 219 -6.05 -14.70 17.71
N ASP A 220 -5.69 -15.92 18.13
CA ASP A 220 -6.65 -16.96 18.48
C ASP A 220 -7.53 -16.61 19.68
N GLN A 221 -7.00 -15.81 20.62
CA GLN A 221 -7.79 -15.25 21.70
C GLN A 221 -8.57 -14.01 21.23
N ILE A 222 -7.92 -13.11 20.50
CA ILE A 222 -8.52 -11.86 20.01
C ILE A 222 -9.76 -12.14 19.14
N LYS A 223 -9.74 -13.21 18.33
CA LYS A 223 -10.84 -13.54 17.41
C LYS A 223 -12.09 -14.10 18.11
N THR A 224 -11.97 -14.57 19.36
CA THR A 224 -13.06 -15.25 20.09
C THR A 224 -13.50 -14.52 21.36
N ASP A 225 -12.66 -13.68 21.96
CA ASP A 225 -12.97 -12.93 23.19
C ASP A 225 -13.08 -11.41 22.91
N LYS A 226 -14.30 -10.87 23.04
CA LYS A 226 -14.59 -9.44 22.88
C LYS A 226 -13.77 -8.54 23.82
N LYS A 227 -13.49 -8.99 25.04
CA LYS A 227 -12.67 -8.24 26.00
C LYS A 227 -11.20 -8.27 25.58
N ALA A 228 -10.70 -9.39 25.05
CA ALA A 228 -9.36 -9.46 24.48
C ALA A 228 -9.22 -8.53 23.27
N TYR A 229 -10.18 -8.54 22.35
CA TYR A 229 -10.22 -7.61 21.23
C TYR A 229 -10.22 -6.14 21.69
N ALA A 230 -11.06 -5.77 22.67
CA ALA A 230 -11.11 -4.41 23.19
C ALA A 230 -9.79 -3.97 23.84
N ARG A 231 -9.12 -4.85 24.58
CA ARG A 231 -7.79 -4.58 25.16
C ARG A 231 -6.73 -4.40 24.07
N ALA A 232 -6.69 -5.28 23.08
CA ALA A 232 -5.76 -5.19 21.96
C ALA A 232 -5.94 -3.87 21.19
N PHE A 233 -7.19 -3.53 20.85
CA PHE A 233 -7.52 -2.27 20.17
C PHE A 233 -7.12 -1.04 20.98
N LYS A 234 -7.36 -1.04 22.30
CA LYS A 234 -6.93 0.05 23.19
C LYS A 234 -5.41 0.23 23.14
N LEU A 235 -4.63 -0.85 23.28
CA LEU A 235 -3.17 -0.78 23.22
C LEU A 235 -2.68 -0.27 21.86
N GLN A 236 -3.30 -0.69 20.76
CA GLN A 236 -3.00 -0.18 19.43
C GLN A 236 -3.28 1.33 19.33
N TYR A 237 -4.43 1.77 19.85
CA TYR A 237 -4.86 3.17 19.83
C TYR A 237 -3.95 4.08 20.66
N GLU A 238 -3.49 3.62 21.83
CA GLU A 238 -2.57 4.36 22.70
C GLU A 238 -1.16 4.50 22.10
N ASN A 239 -0.84 3.84 20.98
CA ASN A 239 0.48 3.85 20.34
C ASN A 239 0.45 4.37 18.89
N ILE A 240 -0.56 5.18 18.53
CA ILE A 240 -0.70 5.73 17.16
C ILE A 240 0.17 6.95 16.89
N ASP A 241 0.62 7.67 17.92
CA ASP A 241 1.41 8.88 17.77
C ASP A 241 2.92 8.59 17.64
N ALA A 242 3.64 9.43 16.91
CA ALA A 242 5.06 9.22 16.64
C ALA A 242 5.98 9.55 17.84
N ILE A 243 5.48 10.24 18.87
CA ILE A 243 6.27 10.71 20.01
C ILE A 243 6.38 9.61 21.04
N SER A 244 5.24 9.03 21.43
CA SER A 244 5.13 8.06 22.52
C SER A 244 4.93 6.62 22.05
N GLY A 245 4.52 6.43 20.79
CA GLY A 245 4.24 5.14 20.20
C GLY A 245 5.44 4.18 20.26
N LYS A 246 5.18 2.97 20.76
CA LYS A 246 6.16 1.89 20.87
C LYS A 246 6.00 0.87 19.74
N THR A 247 6.99 -0.02 19.64
CA THR A 247 6.83 -1.23 18.82
C THR A 247 5.71 -2.08 19.41
N LEU A 248 4.77 -2.52 18.56
CA LEU A 248 3.69 -3.42 18.95
C LEU A 248 3.90 -4.80 18.35
N LEU A 249 3.55 -5.83 19.12
CA LEU A 249 3.64 -7.24 18.73
C LEU A 249 2.27 -7.89 18.82
N GLU A 250 1.81 -8.51 17.73
CA GLU A 250 0.60 -9.34 17.73
C GLU A 250 0.96 -10.77 17.30
N GLY A 251 0.53 -11.73 18.11
CA GLY A 251 0.88 -13.12 17.94
C GLY A 251 -0.04 -13.87 16.98
N TYR A 252 0.57 -14.71 16.15
CA TYR A 252 -0.06 -15.71 15.30
C TYR A 252 0.63 -17.06 15.54
N ASP A 253 0.07 -18.16 15.04
CA ASP A 253 0.54 -19.54 15.26
C ASP A 253 2.07 -19.69 15.32
N HIS A 254 2.75 -19.51 14.19
CA HIS A 254 4.22 -19.65 14.09
C HIS A 254 4.92 -18.32 13.81
N LYS A 255 4.18 -17.22 13.76
CA LYS A 255 4.69 -15.90 13.37
C LYS A 255 4.18 -14.84 14.32
N GLN A 256 4.80 -13.68 14.27
CA GLN A 256 4.27 -12.48 14.91
C GLN A 256 4.32 -11.31 13.95
N LEU A 257 3.31 -10.47 14.04
CA LEU A 257 3.32 -9.15 13.44
C LEU A 257 4.11 -8.21 14.35
N VAL A 258 5.06 -7.50 13.77
CA VAL A 258 5.81 -6.43 14.41
C VAL A 258 5.40 -5.13 13.73
N GLN A 259 4.72 -4.23 14.45
CA GLN A 259 4.55 -2.86 14.02
C GLN A 259 5.63 -2.00 14.65
N ASN A 260 6.50 -1.42 13.83
CA ASN A 260 7.48 -0.43 14.28
C ASN A 260 6.78 0.87 14.71
N PRO A 261 7.40 1.71 15.57
CA PRO A 261 6.81 2.99 15.96
C PRO A 261 6.41 3.85 14.76
N PRO A 262 5.36 4.69 14.86
CA PRO A 262 4.93 5.56 13.76
C PRO A 262 6.07 6.46 13.26
N MET A 263 6.08 6.74 11.96
CA MET A 263 7.04 7.68 11.40
C MET A 263 6.76 9.08 11.96
N PRO A 264 7.78 9.88 12.36
CA PRO A 264 7.58 11.29 12.67
C PRO A 264 6.89 12.00 11.52
N ILE A 265 6.02 12.95 11.87
CA ILE A 265 5.33 13.78 10.88
C ILE A 265 6.33 14.56 10.02
N LEU A 266 5.85 15.03 8.88
CA LEU A 266 6.63 15.95 8.06
C LEU A 266 6.74 17.31 8.75
N GLU A 267 7.95 17.86 8.74
CA GLU A 267 8.16 19.27 9.06
C GLU A 267 7.61 20.14 7.92
N ARG A 268 7.40 21.44 8.21
CA ARG A 268 6.81 22.38 7.25
C ARG A 268 7.56 22.40 5.92
N GLU A 269 8.89 22.51 5.99
CA GLU A 269 9.74 22.61 4.80
C GLU A 269 9.71 21.31 3.98
N GLU A 270 9.55 20.16 4.63
CA GLU A 270 9.40 18.87 3.96
C GLU A 270 8.05 18.77 3.26
N LEU A 271 6.98 19.24 3.90
CA LEU A 271 5.65 19.33 3.31
C LEU A 271 5.68 20.23 2.07
N ASP A 272 6.21 21.45 2.18
CA ASP A 272 6.30 22.40 1.08
C ASP A 272 7.08 21.81 -0.11
N LYS A 273 8.19 21.12 0.17
CA LYS A 273 8.98 20.43 -0.86
C LYS A 273 8.16 19.37 -1.60
N ILE A 274 7.40 18.55 -0.88
CA ILE A 274 6.61 17.47 -1.45
C ILE A 274 5.48 18.02 -2.32
N TYR A 275 4.74 19.02 -1.84
CA TYR A 275 3.64 19.62 -2.61
C TYR A 275 4.13 20.47 -3.81
N ALA A 276 5.39 20.87 -3.83
CA ALA A 276 6.04 21.56 -4.93
C ALA A 276 6.62 20.63 -6.03
N LEU A 277 6.55 19.30 -5.85
CA LEU A 277 7.00 18.34 -6.87
C LEU A 277 6.23 18.48 -8.19
N PRO A 278 6.79 18.02 -9.33
CA PRO A 278 6.24 18.28 -10.66
C PRO A 278 5.03 17.38 -10.99
N TYR A 279 3.90 17.63 -10.33
CA TYR A 279 2.62 16.98 -10.62
C TYR A 279 1.99 17.52 -11.90
N ALA A 280 1.38 16.64 -12.71
CA ALA A 280 0.53 17.03 -13.83
C ALA A 280 -0.76 17.72 -13.37
N ARG A 281 -1.18 17.48 -12.13
CA ARG A 281 -2.40 17.99 -11.49
C ARG A 281 -3.68 17.62 -12.23
N THR A 282 -3.67 16.47 -12.91
CA THR A 282 -4.83 15.92 -13.62
C THR A 282 -4.68 14.40 -13.79
N TYR A 283 -5.70 13.77 -14.35
CA TYR A 283 -5.70 12.35 -14.70
C TYR A 283 -4.87 12.07 -15.96
N HIS A 284 -4.39 10.84 -16.10
CA HIS A 284 -3.63 10.43 -17.28
C HIS A 284 -4.47 10.53 -18.58
N PRO A 285 -3.95 11.09 -19.69
CA PRO A 285 -4.72 11.33 -20.93
C PRO A 285 -5.36 10.07 -21.55
N SER A 286 -4.85 8.87 -21.25
CA SER A 286 -5.43 7.60 -21.70
C SER A 286 -6.89 7.37 -21.24
N TYR A 287 -7.38 8.15 -20.29
CA TYR A 287 -8.76 8.08 -19.80
C TYR A 287 -9.72 9.04 -20.52
N GLU A 288 -9.26 9.97 -21.35
CA GLU A 288 -10.11 10.98 -22.02
C GLU A 288 -11.23 10.33 -22.85
N ALA A 289 -10.87 9.35 -23.68
CA ALA A 289 -11.84 8.60 -24.50
C ALA A 289 -12.85 7.78 -23.66
N GLN A 290 -12.56 7.57 -22.37
CA GLN A 290 -13.44 6.86 -21.43
C GLN A 290 -14.30 7.81 -20.59
N GLY A 291 -14.19 9.13 -20.80
CA GLY A 291 -14.92 10.15 -20.04
C GLY A 291 -14.12 10.80 -18.90
N GLY A 292 -12.80 10.59 -18.85
CA GLY A 292 -11.91 11.14 -17.83
C GLY A 292 -12.15 10.56 -16.44
N VAL A 293 -11.53 11.17 -15.43
CA VAL A 293 -11.73 10.85 -14.02
C VAL A 293 -11.82 12.16 -13.25
N PRO A 294 -12.78 12.35 -12.32
CA PRO A 294 -12.80 13.51 -11.45
C PRO A 294 -11.48 13.63 -10.67
N ALA A 295 -10.78 14.76 -10.82
CA ALA A 295 -9.51 15.07 -10.17
C ALA A 295 -9.69 16.21 -9.16
#